data_AF-A0A7S1PPS9-F1
#
_entry.id   AF-A0A7S1PPS9-F1
#
_cell.length_a   1.000
_cell.length_b   1.000
_cell.length_c   1.000
_cell.angle_alpha   90.00
_cell.angle_beta   90.00
_cell.angle_gamma   90.00
#
_symmetry.space_group_name_H-M   'P 1'
#
loop_
_entity.id
_entity.type
_entity.pdbx_description
1 polymer ?
#
loop_
_entity_poly.entity_id
_entity_poly.type
_entity_poly.pdbx_seq_one_letter_code
_entity_poly.pdbx_strand_id
1 'polypeptide(L)'
;SFCTLLARVCPTRILLHRSMKHLGIFYHPGATAEDRKRATAWAAKASTEVEIVVESSPDKVLGLAEVERERLAFVIAKAGTAGQPPGVAVLASVMAGVGAHIFTILYSHTASPNASWRLDVADQGIHMVTHRDDEIAIAIRRCTSHPVLPERQQAADQHKYACPICGIQNLDAIALWEHMPMFHVAVKKTRRALKCPICNEYDSTIVVHIHDAHAPPGHPEDTSRRGIPLYSFGLVVVRRKSDGKFLVVQEYSSQGYWLPGGGIDAGELPDVAAKRECLEEAGVKVKLTGLLRVEVTPSG
;
A
#
# COMPACT_ATOMS: atom_id res chain seq x y z
N SER A 1 8.76 3.51 -20.67
CA SER A 1 9.74 4.30 -19.90
C SER A 1 9.04 5.45 -19.20
N PHE A 2 9.62 5.98 -18.12
CA PHE A 2 9.15 7.17 -17.40
C PHE A 2 8.77 8.32 -18.34
N CYS A 3 9.59 8.58 -19.36
CA CYS A 3 9.32 9.57 -20.41
C CYS A 3 8.03 9.30 -21.22
N THR A 4 7.69 8.05 -21.50
CA THR A 4 6.44 7.69 -22.20
C THR A 4 5.21 7.86 -21.32
N LEU A 5 5.32 7.57 -20.02
CA LEU A 5 4.24 7.81 -19.06
C LEU A 5 4.01 9.31 -18.87
N LEU A 6 5.08 10.06 -18.66
CA LEU A 6 5.04 11.51 -18.57
C LEU A 6 4.43 12.12 -19.84
N ALA A 7 4.80 11.64 -21.03
CA ALA A 7 4.20 12.11 -22.28
C ALA A 7 2.70 11.77 -22.41
N ARG A 8 2.21 10.72 -21.74
CA ARG A 8 0.78 10.33 -21.73
C ARG A 8 -0.04 11.07 -20.67
N VAL A 9 0.56 11.36 -19.52
CA VAL A 9 -0.11 12.01 -18.37
C VAL A 9 0.05 13.53 -18.44
N CYS A 10 1.10 14.02 -19.10
CA CYS A 10 1.46 15.42 -19.25
C CYS A 10 1.73 15.73 -20.74
N PRO A 11 0.71 16.14 -21.52
CA PRO A 11 0.88 16.53 -22.92
C PRO A 11 1.71 17.83 -23.08
N THR A 12 1.87 18.61 -22.01
CA THR A 12 2.78 19.75 -21.95
C THR A 12 4.22 19.25 -21.86
N ARG A 13 4.97 19.37 -22.98
CA ARG A 13 6.38 18.97 -23.11
C ARG A 13 7.22 19.37 -21.88
N ILE A 14 7.39 18.46 -20.94
CA ILE A 14 8.54 18.50 -20.04
C ILE A 14 9.73 18.12 -20.93
N LEU A 15 10.57 19.11 -21.23
CA LEU A 15 11.91 18.89 -21.76
C LEU A 15 12.73 18.17 -20.66
N LEU A 16 12.48 16.87 -20.47
CA LEU A 16 13.45 16.01 -19.78
C LEU A 16 14.61 15.83 -20.76
N HIS A 17 15.57 16.75 -20.66
CA HIS A 17 16.79 16.66 -21.44
C HIS A 17 17.48 15.35 -21.05
N ARG A 18 17.58 14.43 -22.01
CA ARG A 18 18.48 13.26 -21.95
C ARG A 18 19.84 13.75 -21.44
N SER A 19 20.30 13.15 -20.33
CA SER A 19 21.54 13.44 -19.57
C SER A 19 21.30 14.10 -18.21
N MET A 20 20.62 13.41 -17.29
CA MET A 20 20.59 13.82 -15.88
C MET A 20 21.47 12.87 -15.07
N LYS A 21 22.67 13.36 -14.69
CA LYS A 21 23.69 12.61 -13.94
C LYS A 21 23.59 12.79 -12.41
N HIS A 22 22.57 13.48 -11.92
CA HIS A 22 22.44 13.83 -10.50
C HIS A 22 20.97 13.73 -10.03
N LEU A 23 20.76 13.09 -8.88
CA LEU A 23 19.46 13.01 -8.20
C LEU A 23 19.08 14.40 -7.62
N GLY A 24 17.79 14.77 -7.70
CA GLY A 24 17.34 16.11 -7.31
C GLY A 24 15.82 16.31 -7.36
N ILE A 25 15.33 17.47 -6.92
CA ILE A 25 13.90 17.82 -6.97
C ILE A 25 13.66 18.77 -8.14
N PHE A 26 12.73 18.41 -9.01
CA PHE A 26 12.40 19.19 -10.21
C PHE A 26 10.98 19.72 -10.13
N TYR A 27 10.81 20.94 -10.58
CA TYR A 27 9.54 21.64 -10.48
C TYR A 27 9.08 22.09 -11.85
N HIS A 28 7.85 21.73 -12.21
CA HIS A 28 7.20 22.33 -13.36
C HIS A 28 7.11 23.86 -13.18
N PRO A 29 7.21 24.67 -14.25
CA PRO A 29 7.16 26.14 -14.14
C PRO A 29 5.95 26.67 -13.37
N GLY A 30 4.78 26.05 -13.49
CA GLY A 30 3.59 26.47 -12.74
C GLY A 30 3.45 25.90 -11.32
N ALA A 31 4.39 25.09 -10.83
CA ALA A 31 4.31 24.52 -9.48
C ALA A 31 4.28 25.64 -8.43
N THR A 32 3.29 25.59 -7.53
CA THR A 32 3.11 26.63 -6.50
C THR A 32 4.24 26.59 -5.47
N ALA A 33 4.49 27.71 -4.79
CA ALA A 33 5.49 27.75 -3.70
C ALA A 33 5.18 26.74 -2.59
N GLU A 34 3.90 26.49 -2.31
CA GLU A 34 3.46 25.50 -1.33
C GLU A 34 3.79 24.07 -1.77
N ASP A 35 3.52 23.72 -3.03
CA ASP A 35 3.81 22.38 -3.54
C ASP A 35 5.32 22.13 -3.63
N ARG A 36 6.11 23.16 -3.98
CA ARG A 36 7.59 23.10 -3.97
C ARG A 36 8.13 22.84 -2.56
N LYS A 37 7.63 23.59 -1.58
CA LYS A 37 7.99 23.42 -0.16
C LYS A 37 7.63 22.02 0.33
N ARG A 38 6.46 21.53 -0.05
CA ARG A 38 5.97 20.19 0.31
C ARG A 38 6.86 19.07 -0.25
N ALA A 39 7.15 19.11 -1.55
CA ALA A 39 8.04 18.14 -2.20
C ALA A 39 9.45 18.13 -1.59
N THR A 40 10.00 19.32 -1.27
CA THR A 40 11.28 19.42 -0.53
C THR A 40 11.22 18.72 0.82
N ALA A 41 10.13 18.94 1.58
CA ALA A 41 9.96 18.32 2.90
C ALA A 41 9.80 16.79 2.80
N TRP A 42 9.11 16.30 1.77
CA TRP A 42 8.98 14.86 1.51
C TRP A 42 10.33 14.21 1.20
N ALA A 43 11.11 14.78 0.28
CA ALA A 43 12.43 14.27 -0.08
C ALA A 43 13.38 14.24 1.12
N ALA A 44 13.42 15.32 1.91
CA ALA A 44 14.25 15.39 3.11
C ALA A 44 13.89 14.30 4.14
N LYS A 45 12.60 13.98 4.29
CA LYS A 45 12.12 12.94 5.21
C LYS A 45 12.21 11.53 4.65
N ALA A 46 12.29 11.34 3.33
CA ALA A 46 12.42 10.02 2.72
C ALA A 46 13.79 9.40 3.01
N SER A 47 14.84 10.22 3.19
CA SER A 47 16.22 9.78 3.41
C SER A 47 16.77 8.86 2.31
N THR A 48 16.22 8.96 1.10
CA THR A 48 16.66 8.23 -0.10
C THR A 48 16.85 9.23 -1.24
N GLU A 49 17.73 8.94 -2.19
CA GLU A 49 17.84 9.75 -3.39
C GLU A 49 16.60 9.50 -4.26
N VAL A 50 15.74 10.51 -4.38
CA VAL A 50 14.45 10.42 -5.08
C VAL A 50 14.31 11.63 -5.98
N GLU A 51 13.97 11.39 -7.24
CA GLU A 51 13.64 12.48 -8.14
C GLU A 51 12.17 12.87 -8.01
N ILE A 52 11.84 13.99 -7.37
CA ILE A 52 10.45 14.44 -7.24
C ILE A 52 10.09 15.45 -8.32
N VAL A 53 9.13 15.11 -9.20
CA VAL A 53 8.55 16.04 -10.18
C VAL A 53 7.19 16.55 -9.70
N VAL A 54 7.06 17.86 -9.49
CA VAL A 54 5.80 18.52 -9.08
C VAL A 54 5.18 19.21 -10.29
N GLU A 55 3.94 18.87 -10.65
CA GLU A 55 3.23 19.46 -11.78
C GLU A 55 2.00 20.29 -11.36
N SER A 56 1.73 21.32 -12.15
CA SER A 56 0.64 22.27 -11.97
C SER A 56 -0.21 22.37 -13.25
N SER A 57 -0.84 21.29 -13.65
CA SER A 57 -1.93 21.35 -14.63
C SER A 57 -3.26 21.14 -13.88
N PRO A 58 -4.42 21.38 -14.51
CA PRO A 58 -5.74 21.52 -13.85
C PRO A 58 -6.09 20.37 -12.90
N ASP A 59 -5.46 19.20 -13.12
CA ASP A 59 -5.78 17.94 -12.48
C ASP A 59 -4.71 17.40 -11.49
N LYS A 60 -3.66 18.21 -11.25
CA LYS A 60 -2.70 18.21 -10.11
C LYS A 60 -2.05 16.88 -9.71
N VAL A 61 -1.09 16.39 -10.51
CA VAL A 61 -0.04 15.46 -10.03
C VAL A 61 0.90 16.23 -9.10
N LEU A 62 0.95 15.86 -7.82
CA LEU A 62 1.75 16.54 -6.79
C LEU A 62 3.19 16.06 -6.69
N GLY A 63 3.47 14.86 -7.18
CA GLY A 63 4.79 14.25 -7.06
C GLY A 63 4.88 12.96 -7.86
N LEU A 64 5.95 12.82 -8.63
CA LEU A 64 6.41 11.57 -9.22
C LEU A 64 7.75 11.25 -8.58
N ALA A 65 8.06 9.99 -8.31
CA ALA A 65 9.40 9.59 -7.91
C ALA A 65 10.01 8.56 -8.82
N GLU A 66 11.17 8.88 -9.35
CA GLU A 66 12.08 7.90 -9.92
C GLU A 66 13.02 7.36 -8.85
N VAL A 67 13.30 6.07 -8.96
CA VAL A 67 14.45 5.45 -8.32
C VAL A 67 15.31 4.83 -9.42
N GLU A 68 16.62 4.80 -9.20
CA GLU A 68 17.68 4.42 -10.15
C GLU A 68 17.24 3.56 -11.35
N ARG A 69 17.66 3.98 -12.56
CA ARG A 69 17.41 3.33 -13.87
C ARG A 69 15.99 3.55 -14.45
N GLU A 70 15.46 4.76 -14.42
CA GLU A 70 14.21 5.16 -15.12
C GLU A 70 12.94 4.47 -14.59
N ARG A 71 12.95 4.02 -13.33
CA ARG A 71 11.83 3.30 -12.73
C ARG A 71 11.01 4.20 -11.81
N LEU A 72 9.76 4.42 -12.18
CA LEU A 72 8.80 5.12 -11.34
C LEU A 72 8.40 4.24 -10.15
N ALA A 73 8.60 4.74 -8.93
CA ALA A 73 8.22 4.05 -7.70
C ALA A 73 6.83 4.46 -7.20
N PHE A 74 6.46 5.73 -7.36
CA PHE A 74 5.13 6.20 -6.98
C PHE A 74 4.62 7.39 -7.82
N VAL A 75 3.30 7.57 -7.78
CA VAL A 75 2.60 8.76 -8.30
C VAL A 75 1.65 9.30 -7.22
N ILE A 76 1.74 10.59 -6.96
CA ILE A 76 0.86 11.32 -6.06
C ILE A 76 0.01 12.27 -6.88
N ALA A 77 -1.31 12.18 -6.74
CA ALA A 77 -2.23 13.12 -7.35
C ALA A 77 -3.15 13.75 -6.30
N LYS A 78 -3.45 15.05 -6.46
CA LYS A 78 -4.39 15.78 -5.60
C LYS A 78 -5.82 15.48 -6.05
N ALA A 79 -6.71 15.23 -5.11
CA ALA A 79 -8.14 15.25 -5.43
C ALA A 79 -8.55 16.66 -5.89
N GLY A 80 -9.37 16.74 -6.93
CA GLY A 80 -9.99 18.00 -7.35
C GLY A 80 -10.98 18.53 -6.31
N THR A 81 -11.47 19.76 -6.52
CA THR A 81 -12.53 20.33 -5.69
C THR A 81 -13.90 19.81 -6.11
N ALA A 82 -14.70 19.36 -5.14
CA ALA A 82 -16.12 18.98 -5.28
C ALA A 82 -16.41 17.72 -6.11
N GLY A 83 -16.13 16.54 -5.55
CA GLY A 83 -16.83 15.29 -5.90
C GLY A 83 -16.55 14.66 -7.26
N GLN A 84 -15.76 15.29 -8.13
CA GLN A 84 -15.18 14.65 -9.32
C GLN A 84 -13.67 14.89 -9.40
N PRO A 85 -12.91 13.94 -9.96
CA PRO A 85 -11.72 13.45 -9.27
C PRO A 85 -10.50 13.47 -10.20
N PRO A 86 -10.05 14.65 -10.64
CA PRO A 86 -8.85 14.82 -11.43
C PRO A 86 -7.72 13.85 -11.07
N GLY A 87 -7.35 13.82 -9.78
CA GLY A 87 -6.31 12.90 -9.30
C GLY A 87 -6.68 11.43 -9.39
N VAL A 88 -7.92 11.00 -9.12
CA VAL A 88 -8.31 9.58 -9.20
C VAL A 88 -8.25 9.11 -10.65
N ALA A 89 -8.78 9.89 -11.59
CA ALA A 89 -8.77 9.54 -13.01
C ALA A 89 -7.34 9.45 -13.56
N VAL A 90 -6.47 10.38 -13.14
CA VAL A 90 -5.03 10.35 -13.46
C VAL A 90 -4.37 9.09 -12.90
N LEU A 91 -4.57 8.78 -11.62
CA LEU A 91 -3.97 7.60 -11.00
C LEU A 91 -4.48 6.28 -11.62
N ALA A 92 -5.77 6.18 -11.90
CA ALA A 92 -6.34 5.03 -12.60
C ALA A 92 -5.73 4.85 -14.00
N SER A 93 -5.53 5.95 -14.73
CA SER A 93 -4.88 5.93 -16.05
C SER A 93 -3.40 5.52 -15.96
N VAL A 94 -2.68 5.95 -14.92
CA VAL A 94 -1.30 5.51 -14.65
C VAL A 94 -1.26 4.00 -14.41
N MET A 95 -2.15 3.48 -13.56
CA MET A 95 -2.24 2.05 -13.26
C MET A 95 -2.52 1.20 -14.51
N ALA A 96 -3.42 1.68 -15.39
CA ALA A 96 -3.72 1.02 -16.65
C ALA A 96 -2.57 1.08 -17.68
N GLY A 97 -1.76 2.15 -17.66
CA GLY A 97 -0.80 2.45 -18.72
C GLY A 97 0.64 1.97 -18.51
N VAL A 98 1.08 1.78 -17.26
CA VAL A 98 2.50 1.54 -16.91
C VAL A 98 2.70 0.23 -16.15
N GLY A 99 1.64 -0.29 -15.55
CA GLY A 99 1.61 -1.58 -14.86
C GLY A 99 1.44 -1.45 -13.35
N ALA A 100 0.95 -2.53 -12.74
CA ALA A 100 0.59 -2.63 -11.33
C ALA A 100 1.79 -2.69 -10.36
N HIS A 101 2.92 -2.04 -10.68
CA HIS A 101 4.12 -2.03 -9.83
C HIS A 101 4.50 -0.61 -9.37
N ILE A 102 3.57 0.34 -9.53
CA ILE A 102 3.72 1.74 -9.13
C ILE A 102 2.77 1.99 -7.99
N PHE A 103 3.28 2.53 -6.89
CA PHE A 103 2.45 2.86 -5.75
C PHE A 103 1.72 4.18 -6.01
N THR A 104 0.41 4.21 -5.82
CA THR A 104 -0.43 5.38 -6.17
C THR A 104 -1.06 5.97 -4.93
N ILE A 105 -0.91 7.29 -4.78
CA ILE A 105 -1.37 8.03 -3.60
C ILE A 105 -2.30 9.16 -4.02
N LEU A 106 -3.53 9.14 -3.51
CA LEU A 106 -4.45 10.25 -3.61
C LEU A 106 -4.27 11.19 -2.40
N TYR A 107 -3.79 12.41 -2.64
CA TYR A 107 -3.72 13.45 -1.62
C TYR A 107 -5.03 14.24 -1.54
N SER A 108 -5.77 14.13 -0.44
CA SER A 108 -7.09 14.75 -0.30
C SER A 108 -7.55 14.95 1.14
N HIS A 109 -7.77 16.21 1.53
CA HIS A 109 -8.35 16.59 2.84
C HIS A 109 -9.82 16.18 2.99
N THR A 110 -10.52 15.90 1.89
CA THR A 110 -11.94 15.55 1.90
C THR A 110 -12.18 14.05 1.75
N ALA A 111 -11.34 13.34 0.98
CA ALA A 111 -11.42 11.89 0.84
C ALA A 111 -10.81 11.16 2.05
N SER A 112 -9.67 11.63 2.55
CA SER A 112 -8.98 10.99 3.69
C SER A 112 -9.87 10.79 4.95
N PRO A 113 -10.70 11.76 5.39
CA PRO A 113 -11.61 11.54 6.52
C PRO A 113 -12.92 10.83 6.15
N ASN A 114 -13.19 10.54 4.87
CA ASN A 114 -14.43 9.94 4.39
C ASN A 114 -14.23 8.46 4.06
N ALA A 115 -14.70 7.58 4.94
CA ALA A 115 -14.58 6.13 4.81
C ALA A 115 -15.15 5.61 3.47
N SER A 116 -16.38 5.99 3.11
CA SER A 116 -17.01 5.56 1.86
C SER A 116 -16.17 5.93 0.66
N TRP A 117 -15.69 7.18 0.61
CA TRP A 117 -14.89 7.64 -0.51
C TRP A 117 -13.51 6.95 -0.57
N ARG A 118 -12.89 6.62 0.57
CA ARG A 118 -11.65 5.82 0.59
C ARG A 118 -11.87 4.44 -0.03
N LEU A 119 -13.00 3.79 0.25
CA LEU A 119 -13.34 2.51 -0.38
C LEU A 119 -13.53 2.65 -1.88
N ASP A 120 -14.28 3.66 -2.33
CA ASP A 120 -14.49 3.91 -3.76
C ASP A 120 -13.15 4.13 -4.49
N VAL A 121 -12.21 4.83 -3.86
CA VAL A 121 -10.87 5.07 -4.39
C VAL A 121 -10.03 3.79 -4.39
N ALA A 122 -10.09 2.98 -3.34
CA ALA A 122 -9.39 1.70 -3.27
C ALA A 122 -9.90 0.69 -4.31
N ASP A 123 -11.21 0.66 -4.57
CA ASP A 123 -11.81 -0.18 -5.62
C ASP A 123 -11.36 0.19 -7.04
N GLN A 124 -10.81 1.40 -7.23
CA GLN A 124 -10.14 1.82 -8.47
C GLN A 124 -8.66 1.38 -8.54
N GLY A 125 -8.18 0.60 -7.57
CA GLY A 125 -6.79 0.12 -7.49
C GLY A 125 -5.80 1.17 -6.99
N ILE A 126 -6.26 2.24 -6.34
CA ILE A 126 -5.40 3.24 -5.73
C ILE A 126 -4.97 2.77 -4.34
N HIS A 127 -3.67 2.80 -4.07
CA HIS A 127 -3.08 2.14 -2.90
C HIS A 127 -3.28 2.93 -1.60
N MET A 128 -3.27 4.26 -1.67
CA MET A 128 -3.29 5.10 -0.47
C MET A 128 -4.12 6.37 -0.68
N VAL A 129 -4.87 6.76 0.34
CA VAL A 129 -5.58 8.05 0.41
C VAL A 129 -5.18 8.77 1.70
N THR A 130 -4.57 9.94 1.58
CA THR A 130 -4.08 10.70 2.74
C THR A 130 -4.17 12.20 2.51
N HIS A 131 -4.13 12.99 3.58
CA HIS A 131 -3.91 14.43 3.52
C HIS A 131 -2.71 14.87 4.36
N ARG A 132 -1.89 13.89 4.75
CA ARG A 132 -0.83 14.03 5.75
C ARG A 132 0.53 13.83 5.10
N ASP A 133 1.36 14.86 5.20
CA ASP A 133 2.69 14.87 4.58
C ASP A 133 3.67 13.87 5.20
N ASP A 134 3.52 13.56 6.49
CA ASP A 134 4.31 12.54 7.19
C ASP A 134 4.00 11.13 6.68
N GLU A 135 2.74 10.82 6.43
CA GLU A 135 2.32 9.53 5.88
C GLU A 135 2.84 9.35 4.44
N ILE A 136 2.83 10.42 3.63
CA ILE A 136 3.46 10.39 2.30
C ILE A 136 4.96 10.10 2.43
N ALA A 137 5.68 10.81 3.28
CA ALA A 137 7.12 10.57 3.43
C ALA A 137 7.46 9.12 3.85
N ILE A 138 6.61 8.51 4.69
CA ILE A 138 6.73 7.09 5.06
C ILE A 138 6.49 6.18 3.85
N ALA A 139 5.43 6.45 3.08
CA ALA A 139 5.11 5.67 1.88
C ALA A 139 6.23 5.77 0.83
N ILE A 140 6.78 6.97 0.62
CA ILE A 140 7.94 7.21 -0.24
C ILE A 140 9.10 6.34 0.22
N ARG A 141 9.52 6.48 1.49
CA ARG A 141 10.63 5.72 2.06
C ARG A 141 10.44 4.22 1.89
N ARG A 142 9.23 3.70 2.09
CA ARG A 142 8.92 2.28 1.91
C ARG A 142 9.04 1.86 0.45
N CYS A 143 8.47 2.61 -0.48
CA CYS A 143 8.56 2.31 -1.92
C CYS A 143 10.00 2.39 -2.43
N THR A 144 10.78 3.35 -1.93
CA THR A 144 12.18 3.59 -2.33
C THR A 144 13.19 2.77 -1.53
N SER A 145 12.78 2.08 -0.46
CA SER A 145 13.60 1.08 0.23
C SER A 145 13.22 -0.35 -0.14
N HIS A 146 12.16 -0.52 -0.95
CA HIS A 146 11.67 -1.83 -1.36
C HIS A 146 12.73 -2.51 -2.25
N PRO A 147 13.07 -3.79 -2.00
CA PRO A 147 14.16 -4.55 -2.66
C PRO A 147 14.02 -4.78 -4.17
N VAL A 148 13.04 -4.13 -4.79
CA VAL A 148 13.05 -3.82 -6.22
C VAL A 148 14.30 -3.06 -6.68
N LEU A 149 15.06 -2.47 -5.74
CA LEU A 149 16.28 -1.74 -6.01
C LEU A 149 17.55 -2.59 -5.86
N PRO A 150 18.50 -2.53 -6.82
CA PRO A 150 19.57 -3.53 -6.95
C PRO A 150 20.55 -3.64 -5.78
N GLU A 151 20.63 -2.67 -4.87
CA GLU A 151 21.80 -2.53 -3.99
C GLU A 151 21.69 -3.16 -2.60
N ARG A 152 20.52 -3.65 -2.15
CA ARG A 152 20.36 -4.25 -0.81
C ARG A 152 20.56 -5.76 -0.74
N GLN A 153 20.93 -6.41 -1.84
CA GLN A 153 21.10 -7.86 -1.88
C GLN A 153 22.47 -8.29 -1.32
N GLN A 154 22.64 -8.16 -0.01
CA GLN A 154 23.73 -8.82 0.73
C GLN A 154 23.16 -9.65 1.90
N ALA A 155 22.60 -10.81 1.57
CA ALA A 155 22.72 -12.05 2.33
C ALA A 155 22.15 -13.21 1.50
N ALA A 156 22.67 -14.42 1.72
CA ALA A 156 22.51 -15.62 0.91
C ALA A 156 21.07 -16.15 0.85
N ASP A 157 20.41 -16.05 -0.31
CA ASP A 157 19.77 -17.20 -0.99
C ASP A 157 19.52 -16.91 -2.48
N GLN A 158 19.81 -17.87 -3.36
CA GLN A 158 20.18 -17.66 -4.78
C GLN A 158 19.01 -17.68 -5.78
N HIS A 159 17.75 -17.67 -5.36
CA HIS A 159 16.61 -17.72 -6.29
C HIS A 159 15.92 -16.36 -6.44
N LYS A 160 15.65 -15.98 -7.69
CA LYS A 160 14.93 -14.76 -8.06
C LYS A 160 13.60 -15.10 -8.71
N TYR A 161 12.53 -14.56 -8.16
CA TYR A 161 11.16 -14.75 -8.57
C TYR A 161 10.64 -13.58 -9.41
N ALA A 162 9.64 -13.90 -10.24
CA ALA A 162 8.78 -12.91 -10.87
C ALA A 162 7.48 -12.76 -10.08
N CYS A 163 6.94 -11.55 -9.94
CA CYS A 163 5.59 -11.39 -9.41
C CYS A 163 4.57 -12.03 -10.36
N PRO A 164 3.69 -12.92 -9.89
CA PRO A 164 2.69 -13.57 -10.72
C PRO A 164 1.57 -12.62 -11.20
N ILE A 165 1.50 -11.40 -10.68
CA ILE A 165 0.47 -10.39 -11.03
C ILE A 165 1.02 -9.36 -12.01
N CYS A 166 2.08 -8.62 -11.65
CA CYS A 166 2.60 -7.53 -12.48
C CYS A 166 3.82 -7.90 -13.33
N GLY A 167 4.37 -9.11 -13.15
CA GLY A 167 5.51 -9.59 -13.95
C GLY A 167 6.86 -8.93 -13.64
N ILE A 168 6.94 -8.09 -12.60
CA ILE A 168 8.23 -7.58 -12.11
C ILE A 168 9.18 -8.75 -11.80
N GLN A 169 10.44 -8.61 -12.18
CA GLN A 169 11.46 -9.66 -12.07
C GLN A 169 12.44 -9.36 -10.93
N ASN A 170 13.31 -10.33 -10.62
CA ASN A 170 14.46 -10.18 -9.73
C ASN A 170 14.14 -9.96 -8.25
N LEU A 171 12.99 -10.44 -7.77
CA LEU A 171 12.62 -10.42 -6.36
C LEU A 171 13.14 -11.68 -5.66
N ASP A 172 13.85 -11.57 -4.53
CA ASP A 172 13.98 -12.73 -3.64
C ASP A 172 12.66 -13.02 -2.91
N ALA A 173 12.62 -14.07 -2.08
CA ALA A 173 11.39 -14.49 -1.39
C ALA A 173 10.81 -13.38 -0.49
N ILE A 174 11.65 -12.68 0.27
CA ILE A 174 11.23 -11.59 1.16
C ILE A 174 10.74 -10.41 0.34
N ALA A 175 11.48 -10.03 -0.70
CA ALA A 175 11.11 -8.96 -1.61
C ALA A 175 9.75 -9.23 -2.29
N LEU A 176 9.52 -10.47 -2.71
CA LEU A 176 8.23 -10.89 -3.27
C LEU A 176 7.14 -10.83 -2.20
N TRP A 177 7.40 -11.35 -1.00
CA TRP A 177 6.46 -11.30 0.12
C TRP A 177 6.04 -9.87 0.45
N GLU A 178 6.97 -8.90 0.52
CA GLU A 178 6.67 -7.49 0.74
C GLU A 178 5.96 -6.84 -0.46
N HIS A 179 6.31 -7.24 -1.69
CA HIS A 179 5.76 -6.68 -2.92
C HIS A 179 4.25 -6.96 -3.05
N MET A 180 3.82 -8.16 -2.71
CA MET A 180 2.44 -8.61 -2.93
C MET A 180 1.39 -7.73 -2.23
N PRO A 181 1.40 -7.55 -0.89
CA PRO A 181 0.45 -6.67 -0.22
C PRO A 181 0.72 -5.19 -0.51
N MET A 182 1.95 -4.77 -0.86
CA MET A 182 2.18 -3.35 -1.11
C MET A 182 1.57 -2.86 -2.43
N PHE A 183 1.58 -3.69 -3.48
CA PHE A 183 1.12 -3.28 -4.81
C PHE A 183 -0.15 -3.99 -5.30
N HIS A 184 -0.55 -5.10 -4.65
CA HIS A 184 -1.64 -5.95 -5.13
C HIS A 184 -2.72 -6.20 -4.08
N VAL A 185 -2.75 -5.43 -2.99
CA VAL A 185 -3.76 -5.57 -1.92
C VAL A 185 -5.21 -5.48 -2.40
N ALA A 186 -5.44 -4.67 -3.43
CA ALA A 186 -6.76 -4.46 -4.03
C ALA A 186 -7.10 -5.52 -5.10
N VAL A 187 -6.17 -6.42 -5.44
CA VAL A 187 -6.42 -7.48 -6.42
C VAL A 187 -7.37 -8.50 -5.80
N LYS A 188 -8.59 -8.50 -6.30
CA LYS A 188 -9.65 -9.46 -5.94
C LYS A 188 -9.25 -10.87 -6.34
N LYS A 189 -9.94 -11.86 -5.75
CA LYS A 189 -9.86 -13.28 -6.12
C LYS A 189 -9.88 -13.43 -7.65
N THR A 190 -8.81 -14.02 -8.19
CA THR A 190 -8.66 -14.20 -9.63
C THR A 190 -9.58 -15.32 -10.12
N ARG A 191 -10.17 -15.15 -11.31
CA ARG A 191 -11.04 -16.18 -11.91
C ARG A 191 -10.29 -17.50 -12.18
N ARG A 192 -9.00 -17.41 -12.46
CA ARG A 192 -8.09 -18.55 -12.62
C ARG A 192 -7.03 -18.46 -11.54
N ALA A 193 -6.78 -19.56 -10.86
CA ALA A 193 -5.72 -19.65 -9.86
C ALA A 193 -4.37 -19.30 -10.51
N LEU A 194 -3.59 -18.47 -9.82
CA LEU A 194 -2.25 -18.10 -10.25
C LEU A 194 -1.25 -19.04 -9.59
N LYS A 195 -0.19 -19.37 -10.32
CA LYS A 195 0.88 -20.23 -9.81
C LYS A 195 1.79 -19.42 -8.88
N CYS A 196 1.96 -19.88 -7.65
CA CYS A 196 2.94 -19.35 -6.72
C CYS A 196 4.35 -19.65 -7.23
N PRO A 197 5.20 -18.63 -7.39
CA PRO A 197 6.56 -18.83 -7.89
C PRO A 197 7.48 -19.47 -6.82
N ILE A 198 7.11 -19.43 -5.53
CA ILE A 198 7.90 -19.99 -4.43
C ILE A 198 7.65 -21.49 -4.28
N CYS A 199 6.40 -21.92 -4.12
CA CYS A 199 6.05 -23.34 -3.85
C CYS A 199 5.40 -24.08 -5.03
N ASN A 200 5.13 -23.40 -6.15
CA ASN A 200 4.44 -23.96 -7.33
C ASN A 200 2.96 -24.33 -7.15
N GLU A 201 2.35 -24.05 -5.99
CA GLU A 201 0.90 -24.23 -5.79
C GLU A 201 0.08 -23.22 -6.59
N TYR A 202 -1.17 -23.57 -6.89
CA TYR A 202 -2.11 -22.69 -7.59
C TYR A 202 -3.13 -22.14 -6.61
N ASP A 203 -3.19 -20.82 -6.47
CA ASP A 203 -4.12 -20.17 -5.56
C ASP A 203 -4.87 -19.01 -6.25
N SER A 204 -6.18 -18.93 -6.02
CA SER A 204 -7.04 -17.85 -6.57
C SER A 204 -6.95 -16.54 -5.80
N THR A 205 -6.33 -16.57 -4.62
CA THR A 205 -6.03 -15.47 -3.70
C THR A 205 -4.52 -15.39 -3.49
N ILE A 206 -3.76 -15.35 -4.59
CA ILE A 206 -2.29 -15.48 -4.57
C ILE A 206 -1.57 -14.49 -3.65
N VAL A 207 -2.14 -13.30 -3.44
CA VAL A 207 -1.62 -12.29 -2.49
C VAL A 207 -1.65 -12.84 -1.07
N VAL A 208 -2.79 -13.40 -0.65
CA VAL A 208 -3.01 -14.00 0.67
C VAL A 208 -2.15 -15.25 0.83
N HIS A 209 -2.12 -16.11 -0.19
CA HIS A 209 -1.26 -17.30 -0.17
C HIS A 209 0.21 -16.94 0.06
N ILE A 210 0.74 -15.95 -0.68
CA ILE A 210 2.14 -15.55 -0.50
C ILE A 210 2.38 -14.96 0.88
N HIS A 211 1.46 -14.11 1.36
CA HIS A 211 1.56 -13.51 2.68
C HIS A 211 1.57 -14.55 3.81
N ASP A 212 0.64 -15.49 3.79
CA ASP A 212 0.42 -16.44 4.89
C ASP A 212 1.37 -17.64 4.84
N ALA A 213 1.67 -18.16 3.64
CA ALA A 213 2.46 -19.39 3.48
C ALA A 213 3.97 -19.15 3.37
N HIS A 214 4.40 -17.94 2.99
CA HIS A 214 5.81 -17.61 2.71
C HIS A 214 6.32 -16.43 3.54
N ALA A 215 5.82 -16.28 4.77
CA ALA A 215 6.24 -15.24 5.69
C ALA A 215 7.75 -15.34 6.02
N PRO A 216 8.49 -14.21 6.08
CA PRO A 216 9.91 -14.22 6.44
C PRO A 216 10.16 -14.76 7.86
N PRO A 217 11.34 -15.34 8.15
CA PRO A 217 11.70 -15.77 9.49
C PRO A 217 11.57 -14.64 10.52
N GLY A 218 10.89 -14.92 11.63
CA GLY A 218 10.61 -13.93 12.68
C GLY A 218 9.32 -13.12 12.46
N HIS A 219 8.64 -13.29 11.32
CA HIS A 219 7.24 -12.91 11.20
C HIS A 219 6.39 -13.90 12.02
N PRO A 220 5.39 -13.43 12.80
CA PRO A 220 4.45 -14.34 13.45
C PRO A 220 3.82 -15.26 12.41
N GLU A 221 3.94 -16.58 12.61
CA GLU A 221 3.17 -17.53 11.82
C GLU A 221 1.72 -17.49 12.32
N ASP A 222 0.75 -17.35 11.42
CA ASP A 222 -0.66 -17.56 11.76
C ASP A 222 -0.86 -19.07 12.03
N THR A 223 -0.70 -19.48 13.29
CA THR A 223 -0.88 -20.87 13.71
C THR A 223 -2.35 -21.25 13.90
N SER A 224 -3.25 -20.26 13.91
CA SER A 224 -4.68 -20.42 14.22
C SER A 224 -5.40 -21.41 13.30
N ARG A 225 -4.83 -21.71 12.13
CA ARG A 225 -5.45 -22.56 11.09
C ARG A 225 -4.98 -24.02 11.08
N ARG A 226 -3.96 -24.41 11.85
CA ARG A 226 -3.40 -25.78 11.78
C ARG A 226 -4.00 -26.73 12.81
N GLY A 227 -4.91 -27.59 12.36
CA GLY A 227 -5.25 -28.86 13.01
C GLY A 227 -6.19 -28.79 14.22
N ILE A 228 -6.76 -27.62 14.53
CA ILE A 228 -7.74 -27.47 15.60
C ILE A 228 -9.15 -27.35 14.97
N PRO A 229 -10.15 -28.15 15.41
CA PRO A 229 -11.52 -28.08 14.89
C PRO A 229 -12.29 -26.82 15.32
N LEU A 230 -11.63 -25.90 16.01
CA LEU A 230 -12.20 -24.66 16.56
C LEU A 230 -11.51 -23.47 15.90
N TYR A 231 -12.27 -22.71 15.13
CA TYR A 231 -11.89 -21.37 14.67
C TYR A 231 -12.32 -20.35 15.73
N SER A 232 -11.35 -19.64 16.33
CA SER A 232 -11.59 -18.62 17.35
C SER A 232 -11.01 -17.28 16.92
N PHE A 233 -11.77 -16.21 17.13
CA PHE A 233 -11.38 -14.84 16.77
C PHE A 233 -11.59 -13.88 17.94
N GLY A 234 -10.69 -12.92 18.09
CA GLY A 234 -10.83 -11.79 19.01
C GLY A 234 -11.16 -10.50 18.26
N LEU A 235 -12.32 -9.90 18.52
CA LEU A 235 -12.73 -8.61 17.94
C LEU A 235 -12.67 -7.50 18.99
N VAL A 236 -12.21 -6.30 18.60
CA VAL A 236 -12.19 -5.13 19.48
C VAL A 236 -13.07 -4.01 18.95
N VAL A 237 -13.99 -3.53 19.80
CA VAL A 237 -14.72 -2.28 19.56
C VAL A 237 -13.99 -1.13 20.27
N VAL A 238 -13.33 -0.27 19.50
CA VAL A 238 -12.61 0.90 20.05
C VAL A 238 -13.43 2.16 19.82
N ARG A 239 -13.84 2.82 20.91
CA ARG A 239 -14.51 4.13 20.87
C ARG A 239 -13.53 5.23 21.29
N ARG A 240 -13.30 6.19 20.41
CA ARG A 240 -12.46 7.35 20.72
C ARG A 240 -13.22 8.30 21.64
N LYS A 241 -12.67 8.60 22.80
CA LYS A 241 -13.33 9.42 23.84
C LYS A 241 -13.64 10.85 23.40
N SER A 242 -12.79 11.46 22.58
CA SER A 242 -12.89 12.88 22.22
C SER A 242 -14.11 13.23 21.37
N ASP A 243 -14.55 12.32 20.51
CA ASP A 243 -15.65 12.56 19.56
C ASP A 243 -16.64 11.38 19.45
N GLY A 244 -16.47 10.36 20.28
CA GLY A 244 -17.36 9.21 20.34
C GLY A 244 -17.34 8.30 19.11
N LYS A 245 -16.45 8.54 18.14
CA LYS A 245 -16.33 7.74 16.91
C LYS A 245 -15.72 6.37 17.19
N PHE A 246 -16.04 5.41 16.34
CA PHE A 246 -15.52 4.04 16.41
C PHE A 246 -14.39 3.82 15.41
N LEU A 247 -13.40 3.04 15.82
CA LEU A 247 -12.33 2.57 14.94
C LEU A 247 -12.86 1.44 14.06
N VAL A 248 -12.53 1.53 12.77
CA VAL A 248 -12.72 0.45 11.80
C VAL A 248 -11.45 0.33 10.96
N VAL A 249 -11.13 -0.88 10.54
CA VAL A 249 -10.04 -1.20 9.62
C VAL A 249 -10.60 -1.55 8.25
N GLN A 250 -9.85 -1.27 7.20
CA GLN A 250 -10.25 -1.65 5.85
C GLN A 250 -9.79 -3.07 5.58
N GLU A 251 -10.73 -3.95 5.30
CA GLU A 251 -10.46 -5.34 5.00
C GLU A 251 -9.87 -5.53 3.61
N TYR A 252 -9.12 -6.62 3.46
CA TYR A 252 -8.52 -7.04 2.20
C TYR A 252 -9.59 -7.50 1.19
N SER A 253 -9.23 -7.51 -0.10
CA SER A 253 -10.06 -8.07 -1.19
C SER A 253 -11.46 -7.43 -1.31
N SER A 254 -11.58 -6.12 -1.05
CA SER A 254 -12.83 -5.34 -1.14
C SER A 254 -13.97 -5.84 -0.24
N GLN A 255 -13.63 -6.29 0.98
CA GLN A 255 -14.62 -6.68 1.99
C GLN A 255 -15.14 -5.49 2.82
N GLY A 256 -14.71 -4.26 2.51
CA GLY A 256 -15.21 -3.04 3.14
C GLY A 256 -14.49 -2.70 4.44
N TYR A 257 -15.23 -2.16 5.40
CA TYR A 257 -14.70 -1.85 6.74
C TYR A 257 -15.19 -2.88 7.77
N TRP A 258 -14.28 -3.27 8.66
CA TRP A 258 -14.55 -4.19 9.75
C TRP A 258 -14.01 -3.67 11.09
N LEU A 259 -14.36 -4.37 12.17
CA LEU A 259 -13.75 -4.14 13.47
C LEU A 259 -12.33 -4.72 13.47
N PRO A 260 -11.35 -4.07 14.11
CA PRO A 260 -10.04 -4.70 14.29
C PRO A 260 -10.17 -6.05 15.00
N GLY A 261 -9.49 -7.06 14.49
CA GLY A 261 -9.48 -8.38 15.09
C GLY A 261 -9.08 -9.51 14.15
N GLY A 262 -8.67 -10.62 14.75
CA GLY A 262 -8.13 -11.76 14.01
C GLY A 262 -8.10 -13.03 14.85
N GLY A 263 -7.42 -14.05 14.32
CA GLY A 263 -7.37 -15.39 14.90
C GLY A 263 -6.73 -15.38 16.28
N ILE A 264 -7.23 -16.23 17.17
CA ILE A 264 -6.59 -16.49 18.46
C ILE A 264 -5.61 -17.64 18.26
N ASP A 265 -4.32 -17.40 18.53
CA ASP A 265 -3.29 -18.42 18.42
C ASP A 265 -3.45 -19.54 19.47
N ALA A 266 -2.85 -20.70 19.20
CA ALA A 266 -2.90 -21.82 20.13
C ALA A 266 -2.28 -21.45 21.49
N GLY A 267 -3.11 -21.45 22.54
CA GLY A 267 -2.71 -21.07 23.90
C GLY A 267 -2.72 -19.55 24.16
N GLU A 268 -3.09 -18.73 23.18
CA GLU A 268 -3.28 -17.29 23.35
C GLU A 268 -4.62 -17.00 24.05
N LEU A 269 -4.62 -16.03 24.96
CA LEU A 269 -5.85 -15.58 25.60
C LEU A 269 -6.64 -14.64 24.66
N PRO A 270 -7.98 -14.72 24.63
CA PRO A 270 -8.78 -13.88 23.73
C PRO A 270 -8.53 -12.38 23.88
N ASP A 271 -8.27 -11.90 25.10
CA ASP A 271 -8.01 -10.49 25.36
C ASP A 271 -6.60 -10.05 24.93
N VAL A 272 -5.65 -10.99 24.88
CA VAL A 272 -4.29 -10.77 24.35
C VAL A 272 -4.34 -10.71 22.84
N ALA A 273 -4.98 -11.70 22.20
CA ALA A 273 -5.21 -11.73 20.76
C ALA A 273 -5.88 -10.44 20.27
N ALA A 274 -6.98 -10.05 20.91
CA ALA A 274 -7.72 -8.84 20.50
C ALA A 274 -6.86 -7.56 20.61
N LYS A 275 -5.96 -7.45 21.61
CA LYS A 275 -5.02 -6.32 21.73
C LYS A 275 -3.92 -6.37 20.67
N ARG A 276 -3.38 -7.57 20.38
CA ARG A 276 -2.35 -7.81 19.35
C ARG A 276 -2.91 -7.43 17.98
N GLU A 277 -4.05 -7.98 17.60
CA GLU A 277 -4.72 -7.73 16.33
C GLU A 277 -5.06 -6.24 16.14
N CYS A 278 -5.60 -5.58 17.18
CA CYS A 278 -5.86 -4.14 17.11
C CYS A 278 -4.59 -3.30 16.92
N LEU A 279 -3.45 -3.76 17.44
CA LEU A 279 -2.16 -3.10 17.23
C LEU A 279 -1.64 -3.37 15.81
N GLU A 280 -1.75 -4.60 15.32
CA GLU A 280 -1.26 -5.04 14.01
C GLU A 280 -2.04 -4.37 12.88
N GLU A 281 -3.37 -4.40 12.92
CA GLU A 281 -4.22 -3.91 11.83
C GLU A 281 -4.43 -2.39 11.85
N ALA A 282 -4.55 -1.80 13.05
CA ALA A 282 -4.89 -0.38 13.19
C ALA A 282 -3.74 0.49 13.73
N GLY A 283 -2.65 -0.11 14.21
CA GLY A 283 -1.56 0.62 14.86
C GLY A 283 -1.96 1.23 16.21
N VAL A 284 -3.07 0.79 16.82
CA VAL A 284 -3.63 1.40 18.03
C VAL A 284 -3.46 0.47 19.22
N LYS A 285 -2.67 0.90 20.22
CA LYS A 285 -2.62 0.23 21.52
C LYS A 285 -3.90 0.53 22.31
N VAL A 286 -4.58 -0.51 22.76
CA VAL A 286 -5.86 -0.40 23.47
C VAL A 286 -5.80 -0.95 24.88
N LYS A 287 -6.63 -0.39 25.76
CA LYS A 287 -6.97 -0.98 27.06
C LYS A 287 -8.42 -1.44 26.99
N LEU A 288 -8.64 -2.74 27.09
CA LEU A 288 -9.99 -3.30 27.13
C LEU A 288 -10.68 -2.91 28.44
N THR A 289 -11.96 -2.53 28.36
CA THR A 289 -12.75 -2.06 29.51
C THR A 289 -13.87 -3.03 29.90
N GLY A 290 -14.12 -4.04 29.09
CA GLY A 290 -15.17 -5.03 29.34
C GLY A 290 -15.33 -5.99 28.16
N LEU A 291 -16.09 -7.05 28.39
CA LEU A 291 -16.50 -8.03 27.40
C LEU A 291 -17.91 -7.68 26.91
N LEU A 292 -18.09 -7.51 25.60
CA LEU A 292 -19.40 -7.23 25.03
C LEU A 292 -20.19 -8.52 24.79
N ARG A 293 -19.57 -9.52 24.18
CA ARG A 293 -20.22 -10.78 23.80
C ARG A 293 -19.20 -11.89 23.56
N VAL A 294 -19.65 -13.12 23.76
CA VAL A 294 -19.00 -14.36 23.26
C VAL A 294 -20.03 -15.07 22.40
N GLU A 295 -19.63 -15.42 21.18
CA GLU A 295 -20.46 -16.17 20.24
C GLU A 295 -19.76 -17.50 19.93
N VAL A 296 -20.53 -18.58 19.90
CA VAL A 296 -20.05 -19.92 19.57
C VAL A 296 -21.02 -20.50 18.55
N THR A 297 -20.49 -20.86 17.39
CA THR A 297 -21.23 -21.57 16.35
C THR A 297 -20.67 -22.98 16.27
N PRO A 298 -21.45 -24.02 16.64
CA PRO A 298 -20.98 -25.40 16.53
C PRO A 298 -20.67 -25.76 15.08
N SER A 299 -19.55 -26.44 14.84
CA SER A 299 -19.23 -27.06 13.56
C SER A 299 -20.15 -28.28 13.38
N GLY A 300 -21.07 -28.22 12.42
CA GLY A 300 -21.94 -29.33 12.01
C GLY A 300 -21.38 -30.03 10.77
#